data_AF-A0A126Z4D9-F1
#
_entry.id   AF-A0A126Z4D9-F1
#
_cell.length_a   1.000
_cell.length_b   1.000
_cell.length_c   1.000
_cell.angle_alpha   90.00
_cell.angle_beta   90.00
_cell.angle_gamma   90.00
#
_symmetry.space_group_name_H-M   'P 1'
#
loop_
_entity.id
_entity.type
_entity.pdbx_description
1 polymer ?
#
loop_
_entity_poly.entity_id
_entity_poly.type
_entity_poly.pdbx_seq_one_letter_code
_entity_poly.pdbx_strand_id
1 'polypeptide(L)'
;MNRARATRPRPAIWSPTGCDPLPEPDACERRGSGPQPHLAAQAIHEACRRPLGTIIVHTVAERLAAFTGPQDLDDLLAEVRIESPIGRLRLHELGQWLFRYGTCLSQVQAGLALLDGDPISLQPVFR
;
A
#
# COMPACT_ATOMS: atom_id res chain seq x y z
N MET A 1 -15.09 39.04 -7.01
CA MET A 1 -15.29 38.10 -8.15
C MET A 1 -13.92 37.61 -8.60
N ASN A 2 -13.46 36.45 -8.13
CA ASN A 2 -12.17 35.88 -8.58
C ASN A 2 -12.42 34.48 -9.16
N ARG A 3 -12.00 34.33 -10.42
CA ARG A 3 -12.23 33.18 -11.31
C ARG A 3 -11.54 31.92 -10.76
N ALA A 4 -12.34 30.89 -10.48
CA ALA A 4 -11.85 29.53 -10.32
C ALA A 4 -11.14 29.08 -11.61
N ARG A 5 -9.85 28.75 -11.50
CA ARG A 5 -9.13 28.05 -12.57
C ARG A 5 -9.67 26.63 -12.62
N ALA A 6 -10.54 26.35 -13.59
CA ALA A 6 -10.95 24.99 -13.91
C ALA A 6 -9.71 24.18 -14.31
N THR A 7 -9.34 23.23 -13.46
CA THR A 7 -8.29 22.23 -13.69
C THR A 7 -8.75 21.34 -14.84
N ARG A 8 -8.06 21.38 -15.98
CA ARG A 8 -8.36 20.48 -17.10
C ARG A 8 -8.05 19.04 -16.69
N PRO A 9 -8.95 18.07 -16.98
CA PRO A 9 -8.70 16.66 -16.71
C PRO A 9 -7.49 16.18 -17.54
N ARG A 10 -6.56 15.47 -16.89
CA ARG A 10 -5.47 14.76 -17.57
C ARG A 10 -5.85 13.29 -17.74
N PRO A 11 -5.59 12.69 -18.91
CA PRO A 11 -5.87 11.28 -19.12
C PRO A 11 -4.94 10.41 -18.27
N ALA A 12 -5.52 9.48 -17.51
CA ALA A 12 -4.78 8.41 -16.86
C ALA A 12 -4.35 7.40 -17.93
N ILE A 13 -3.06 7.08 -17.98
CA ILE A 13 -2.42 6.26 -19.04
C ILE A 13 -3.01 4.83 -19.09
N TRP A 14 -3.73 4.40 -18.05
CA TRP A 14 -4.20 3.02 -17.88
C TRP A 14 -5.72 2.86 -17.65
N SER A 15 -6.54 3.86 -17.94
CA SER A 15 -8.01 3.73 -17.86
C SER A 15 -8.65 3.67 -19.26
N PRO A 16 -9.41 2.60 -19.62
CA PRO A 16 -10.11 2.54 -20.91
C PRO A 16 -11.27 3.53 -21.04
N THR A 17 -11.69 4.17 -19.94
CA THR A 17 -12.79 5.17 -19.90
C THR A 17 -12.33 6.58 -19.51
N GLY A 18 -11.03 6.78 -19.26
CA GLY A 18 -10.39 8.09 -19.43
C GLY A 18 -10.84 9.27 -18.57
N CYS A 19 -11.48 9.08 -17.41
CA CYS A 19 -11.69 10.14 -16.42
C CYS A 19 -11.82 9.54 -15.02
N ASP A 20 -10.99 10.00 -14.09
CA ASP A 20 -11.14 9.72 -12.66
C ASP A 20 -11.31 11.07 -11.94
N PRO A 21 -12.48 11.38 -11.36
CA PRO A 21 -12.62 12.58 -10.54
C PRO A 21 -11.96 12.34 -9.17
N LEU A 22 -10.89 13.08 -8.90
CA LEU A 22 -10.27 13.10 -7.58
C LEU A 22 -11.27 13.64 -6.54
N PRO A 23 -11.46 12.97 -5.38
CA PRO A 23 -11.99 13.65 -4.21
C PRO A 23 -11.01 14.74 -3.75
N GLU A 24 -11.53 15.91 -3.38
CA GLU A 24 -10.73 17.08 -3.00
C GLU A 24 -9.74 16.74 -1.85
N PRO A 25 -8.49 17.22 -1.91
CA PRO A 25 -7.50 17.00 -0.86
C PRO A 25 -7.68 18.01 0.28
N ASP A 26 -8.82 17.99 0.95
CA ASP A 26 -8.94 18.60 2.28
C ASP A 26 -8.57 17.56 3.34
N ALA A 27 -7.27 17.41 3.57
CA ALA A 27 -6.64 17.09 4.87
C ALA A 27 -5.19 16.63 4.66
N CYS A 28 -4.32 17.52 4.19
CA CYS A 28 -2.91 17.48 4.59
C CYS A 28 -2.82 17.87 6.08
N GLU A 29 -3.37 17.05 6.99
CA GLU A 29 -3.01 17.14 8.39
C GLU A 29 -1.66 16.46 8.59
N ARG A 30 -0.59 17.26 8.50
CA ARG A 30 0.64 16.99 9.24
C ARG A 30 0.29 16.99 10.73
N ARG A 31 0.01 15.82 11.32
CA ARG A 31 0.27 15.55 12.74
C ARG A 31 -0.04 14.09 13.06
N GLY A 32 1.01 13.37 13.43
CA GLY A 32 0.90 12.04 14.00
C GLY A 32 2.27 11.44 14.24
N SER A 33 2.92 11.88 15.32
CA SER A 33 3.89 11.06 16.07
C SER A 33 3.18 9.86 16.71
N GLY A 34 2.42 9.10 15.91
CA GLY A 34 1.93 7.79 16.28
C GLY A 34 3.01 6.76 15.97
N PRO A 35 2.92 5.54 16.52
CA PRO A 35 3.81 4.45 16.12
C PRO A 35 3.63 4.24 14.62
N GLN A 36 4.63 4.64 13.83
CA GLN A 36 4.61 4.53 12.38
C GLN A 36 4.36 3.08 11.89
N PRO A 37 4.88 2.03 12.57
CA PRO A 37 4.56 0.65 12.24
C PRO A 37 3.06 0.35 12.30
N HIS A 38 2.36 0.85 13.32
CA HIS A 38 0.92 0.64 13.48
C HIS A 38 0.10 1.26 12.34
N LEU A 39 0.46 2.48 11.92
CA LEU A 39 -0.22 3.16 10.81
C LEU A 39 0.01 2.42 9.48
N ALA A 40 1.21 1.90 9.26
CA ALA A 40 1.50 1.05 8.11
C ALA A 40 0.72 -0.27 8.18
N ALA A 41 0.63 -0.91 9.35
CA ALA A 41 -0.15 -2.13 9.55
C ALA A 41 -1.63 -1.91 9.23
N GLN A 42 -2.24 -0.84 9.74
CA GLN A 42 -3.63 -0.49 9.45
C GLN A 42 -3.87 -0.27 7.96
N ALA A 43 -2.95 0.42 7.27
CA ALA A 43 -3.04 0.62 5.82
C ALA A 43 -2.97 -0.70 5.05
N ILE A 44 -2.10 -1.63 5.48
CA ILE A 44 -2.01 -2.98 4.91
C ILE A 44 -3.30 -3.77 5.18
N HIS A 45 -3.87 -3.72 6.39
CA HIS A 45 -5.15 -4.36 6.69
C HIS A 45 -6.29 -3.83 5.83
N GLU A 46 -6.33 -2.52 5.54
CA GLU A 46 -7.29 -1.95 4.61
C GLU A 46 -7.06 -2.46 3.18
N ALA A 47 -5.80 -2.54 2.75
CA ALA A 47 -5.41 -3.08 1.46
C ALA A 47 -5.84 -4.55 1.29
N CYS A 48 -5.80 -5.34 2.36
CA CYS A 48 -6.27 -6.72 2.33
C CYS A 48 -7.81 -6.84 2.32
N ARG A 49 -8.54 -5.82 2.81
CA ARG A 49 -10.02 -5.83 2.86
C ARG A 49 -10.67 -5.40 1.55
N ARG A 50 -10.03 -4.57 0.74
CA ARG A 50 -10.57 -4.04 -0.53
C ARG A 50 -9.72 -4.47 -1.73
N PRO A 51 -10.24 -4.39 -2.97
CA PRO A 51 -9.40 -4.52 -4.16
C PRO A 51 -8.26 -3.50 -4.11
N LEU A 52 -7.05 -3.92 -4.47
CA LEU A 52 -5.90 -3.03 -4.52
C LEU A 52 -6.11 -1.97 -5.60
N GLY A 53 -6.23 -0.73 -5.16
CA GLY A 53 -6.28 0.46 -6.01
C GLY A 53 -5.10 1.38 -5.76
N THR A 54 -4.86 2.31 -6.68
CA THR A 54 -3.71 3.23 -6.64
C THR A 54 -3.59 3.95 -5.31
N ILE A 55 -4.69 4.49 -4.78
CA ILE A 55 -4.71 5.23 -3.51
C ILE A 55 -4.24 4.35 -2.36
N ILE A 56 -4.80 3.14 -2.22
CA ILE A 56 -4.48 2.22 -1.13
C ILE A 56 -3.00 1.85 -1.14
N VAL A 57 -2.47 1.52 -2.33
CA VAL A 57 -1.06 1.15 -2.49
C VAL A 57 -0.13 2.33 -2.19
N HIS A 58 -0.48 3.54 -2.62
CA HIS A 58 0.31 4.74 -2.33
C HIS A 58 0.27 5.08 -0.84
N THR A 59 -0.88 4.93 -0.18
CA THR A 59 -1.00 5.11 1.26
C THR A 59 -0.07 4.15 2.00
N VAL A 60 -0.06 2.86 1.64
CA VAL A 60 0.88 1.89 2.24
C VAL A 60 2.33 2.31 1.99
N ALA A 61 2.68 2.62 0.74
CA ALA A 61 4.03 3.02 0.37
C ALA A 61 4.49 4.29 1.12
N GLU A 62 3.63 5.27 1.30
CA GLU A 62 3.90 6.50 2.06
C GLU A 62 4.16 6.20 3.53
N ARG A 63 3.38 5.31 4.16
CA ARG A 63 3.59 4.93 5.56
C ARG A 63 4.90 4.17 5.75
N LEU A 64 5.25 3.27 4.83
CA LEU A 64 6.52 2.53 4.88
C LEU A 64 7.73 3.43 4.63
N ALA A 65 7.58 4.48 3.83
CA ALA A 65 8.65 5.45 3.58
C ALA A 65 9.03 6.28 4.82
N ALA A 66 8.16 6.33 5.84
CA ALA A 66 8.45 7.03 7.08
C ALA A 66 9.41 6.27 8.01
N PHE A 67 9.57 4.95 7.80
CA PHE A 67 10.37 4.09 8.67
C PHE A 67 11.79 4.59 8.81
N THR A 68 12.27 4.61 10.05
CA THR A 68 13.58 5.15 10.42
C THR A 68 14.61 4.03 10.55
N GLY A 69 14.19 2.79 10.78
CA GLY A 69 15.09 1.65 10.90
C GLY A 69 14.43 0.28 10.76
N PRO A 70 15.21 -0.81 10.88
CA PRO A 70 14.71 -2.18 10.74
C PRO A 70 13.71 -2.57 11.82
N GLN A 71 13.81 -2.00 13.04
CA GLN A 71 12.85 -2.25 14.11
C GLN A 71 11.41 -1.88 13.72
N ASP A 72 11.22 -0.81 12.94
CA ASP A 72 9.89 -0.41 12.49
C ASP A 72 9.26 -1.47 11.58
N LEU A 73 10.09 -2.17 10.81
CA LEU A 73 9.66 -3.28 9.96
C LEU A 73 9.33 -4.52 10.80
N ASP A 74 10.14 -4.84 11.81
CA ASP A 74 9.84 -5.96 12.72
C ASP A 74 8.53 -5.73 13.48
N ASP A 75 8.32 -4.51 13.99
CA ASP A 75 7.09 -4.10 14.66
C ASP A 75 5.88 -4.19 13.71
N LEU A 76 6.05 -3.76 12.45
CA LEU A 76 5.02 -3.89 11.42
C LEU A 76 4.61 -5.35 11.21
N LEU A 77 5.59 -6.24 11.03
CA LEU A 77 5.36 -7.66 10.75
C LEU A 77 4.71 -8.37 11.95
N ALA A 78 5.02 -7.95 13.17
CA ALA A 78 4.37 -8.48 14.37
C ALA A 78 2.87 -8.12 14.42
N GLU A 79 2.49 -6.97 13.86
CA GLU A 79 1.11 -6.47 13.83
C GLU A 79 0.29 -7.02 12.65
N VAL A 80 0.88 -7.20 11.47
CA VAL A 80 0.18 -7.64 10.26
C VAL A 80 -0.24 -9.11 10.38
N ARG A 81 -1.51 -9.35 10.70
CA ARG A 81 -2.12 -10.69 10.77
C ARG A 81 -3.32 -10.82 9.84
N ILE A 82 -3.15 -11.53 8.73
CA ILE A 82 -4.19 -11.70 7.71
C ILE A 82 -4.66 -13.15 7.64
N GLU A 83 -5.82 -13.44 8.25
CA GLU A 83 -6.35 -14.81 8.33
C GLU A 83 -7.13 -15.23 7.06
N SER A 84 -7.74 -14.27 6.36
CA SER A 84 -8.57 -14.55 5.19
C SER A 84 -7.71 -14.98 3.98
N PRO A 85 -8.08 -16.05 3.24
CA PRO A 85 -7.39 -16.44 2.00
C PRO A 85 -7.35 -15.33 0.95
N ILE A 86 -8.46 -14.59 0.78
CA ILE A 86 -8.52 -13.45 -0.14
C ILE A 86 -7.62 -12.32 0.36
N GLY A 87 -7.58 -12.11 1.68
CA GLY A 87 -6.67 -11.15 2.29
C GLY A 87 -5.20 -11.51 2.02
N ARG A 88 -4.82 -12.79 2.11
CA ARG A 88 -3.45 -13.25 1.83
C ARG A 88 -3.06 -13.09 0.36
N LEU A 89 -3.96 -13.39 -0.58
CA LEU A 89 -3.72 -13.11 -1.99
C LEU A 89 -3.44 -11.62 -2.24
N ARG A 90 -4.23 -10.73 -1.62
CA ARG A 90 -4.03 -9.28 -1.72
C ARG A 90 -2.75 -8.82 -1.03
N LEU A 91 -2.41 -9.42 0.11
CA LEU A 91 -1.15 -9.16 0.80
C LEU A 91 0.04 -9.53 -0.09
N HIS A 92 -0.06 -10.67 -0.78
CA HIS A 92 0.95 -11.13 -1.73
C HIS A 92 1.06 -10.19 -2.94
N GLU A 93 -0.06 -9.77 -3.55
CA GLU A 93 -0.08 -8.78 -4.63
C GLU A 93 0.54 -7.44 -4.20
N LEU A 94 0.23 -6.98 -2.99
CA LEU A 94 0.82 -5.77 -2.40
C LEU A 94 2.33 -5.93 -2.19
N GLY A 95 2.77 -7.08 -1.66
CA GLY A 95 4.19 -7.41 -1.49
C GLY A 95 4.95 -7.40 -2.81
N GLN A 96 4.38 -8.01 -3.86
CA GLN A 96 4.95 -7.99 -5.21
C GLN A 96 5.06 -6.57 -5.77
N TRP A 97 4.03 -5.75 -5.55
CA TRP A 97 4.04 -4.36 -6.02
C TRP A 97 5.13 -3.56 -5.32
N LEU A 98 5.23 -3.66 -3.99
CA LEU A 98 6.24 -2.96 -3.19
C LEU A 98 7.66 -3.38 -3.54
N PHE A 99 7.88 -4.68 -3.75
CA PHE A 99 9.18 -5.20 -4.17
C PHE A 99 9.58 -4.70 -5.57
N ARG A 100 8.64 -4.66 -6.52
CA ARG A 100 8.92 -4.31 -7.92
C ARG A 100 8.96 -2.80 -8.19
N TYR A 101 8.13 -2.03 -7.49
CA TYR A 101 7.90 -0.61 -7.77
C TYR A 101 8.19 0.30 -6.57
N GLY A 102 8.66 -0.24 -5.45
CA GLY A 102 9.10 0.53 -4.30
C GLY A 102 10.20 1.52 -4.68
N THR A 103 10.08 2.75 -4.20
CA THR A 103 10.99 3.86 -4.50
C THR A 103 12.04 4.08 -3.40
N CYS A 104 11.93 3.36 -2.28
CA CYS A 104 12.90 3.42 -1.19
C CYS A 104 13.14 2.03 -0.56
N LEU A 105 14.24 1.90 0.19
CA LEU A 105 14.68 0.63 0.75
C LEU A 105 13.63 -0.01 1.68
N SER A 106 12.99 0.79 2.54
CA SER A 106 11.98 0.29 3.48
C SER A 106 10.76 -0.32 2.77
N GLN A 107 10.32 0.27 1.65
CA GLN A 107 9.23 -0.28 0.83
C GLN A 107 9.64 -1.62 0.20
N VAL A 108 10.85 -1.71 -0.37
CA VAL A 108 11.33 -2.95 -0.99
C VAL A 108 11.53 -4.06 0.04
N GLN A 109 12.09 -3.72 1.21
CA GLN A 109 12.27 -4.66 2.32
C GLN A 109 10.93 -5.14 2.88
N ALA A 110 9.96 -4.22 3.07
CA ALA A 110 8.61 -4.59 3.46
C ALA A 110 7.95 -5.48 2.39
N GLY A 111 8.10 -5.16 1.11
CA GLY A 111 7.61 -5.98 0.01
C GLY A 111 8.15 -7.40 0.08
N LEU A 112 9.47 -7.56 0.27
CA LEU A 112 10.10 -8.86 0.44
C LEU A 112 9.59 -9.61 1.67
N ALA A 113 9.52 -8.93 2.83
CA ALA A 113 9.07 -9.55 4.08
C ALA A 113 7.61 -10.02 4.03
N LEU A 114 6.74 -9.27 3.35
CA LEU A 114 5.34 -9.64 3.15
C LEU A 114 5.17 -10.85 2.21
N LEU A 115 6.14 -11.09 1.31
CA LEU A 115 6.16 -12.26 0.44
C LEU A 115 6.68 -13.51 1.16
N ASP A 116 7.65 -13.34 2.06
CA ASP A 116 8.29 -14.44 2.80
C ASP A 116 7.44 -14.92 3.99
N GLY A 117 6.52 -14.08 4.48
CA GLY A 117 5.62 -14.36 5.60
C GLY A 117 4.49 -15.36 5.32
N ASP A 118 4.38 -15.93 4.12
CA ASP A 118 3.31 -16.87 3.76
C ASP A 118 3.83 -18.31 3.69
N PRO A 119 3.40 -19.24 4.57
CA PRO A 119 3.63 -20.66 4.43
C PRO A 119 2.72 -21.30 3.35
N ILE A 120 2.34 -20.56 2.31
CA ILE A 120 1.78 -21.16 1.10
C ILE A 120 2.96 -21.78 0.36
N SER A 121 3.33 -22.96 0.88
CA SER A 121 3.94 -24.05 0.17
C SER A 121 3.58 -23.94 -1.32
N LEU A 122 4.59 -23.61 -2.13
CA LEU A 122 4.64 -23.95 -3.54
C LEU A 122 4.40 -25.46 -3.65
N GLN A 123 3.15 -25.90 -3.61
CA GLN A 123 2.80 -27.18 -4.19
C GLN A 123 2.90 -26.97 -5.69
N PRO A 124 3.81 -27.69 -6.39
CA PRO A 124 3.82 -27.65 -7.84
C PRO A 124 2.49 -28.24 -8.30
N VAL A 125 1.59 -27.40 -8.82
CA VAL A 125 0.47 -27.85 -9.62
C VAL A 125 1.05 -28.21 -11.00
N PHE A 126 1.77 -29.32 -11.05
CA PHE A 126 1.99 -30.08 -12.28
C PHE A 126 1.35 -31.44 -12.05
N ARG A 127 0.23 -31.65 -12.75
CA ARG A 127 -0.30 -32.98 -13.05
C ARG A 127 0.66 -33.72 -13.98
#